data_AF-A0A968DIX7-F1
#
_entry.id   AF-A0A968DIX7-F1
#
_cell.length_a   1.000
_cell.length_b   1.000
_cell.length_c   1.000
_cell.angle_alpha   90.00
_cell.angle_beta   90.00
_cell.angle_gamma   90.00
#
_symmetry.space_group_name_H-M   'P 1'
#
loop_
_entity.id
_entity.type
_entity.pdbx_description
1 polymer ?
#
loop_
_entity_poly.entity_id
_entity_poly.type
_entity_poly.pdbx_seq_one_letter_code
_entity_poly.pdbx_strand_id
1 'polypeptide(L)' 'MKGPSLTIGIEEEYQVVDPNTGELRSYITQILEEDHRVLREFDFKPKMRQSVVEIGTKVCRTAAEARDELV' A
#
# COMPACT_ATOMS: atom_id res chain seq x y z
N MET A 1 -23.03 0.75 29.70
CA MET A 1 -21.83 1.50 29.25
C MET A 1 -21.72 1.36 27.74
N LYS A 2 -21.47 2.45 27.00
CA LYS A 2 -21.14 2.35 25.57
C LYS A 2 -19.71 1.82 25.45
N GLY A 3 -19.49 0.80 24.62
CA GLY A 3 -18.15 0.29 24.34
C GLY A 3 -17.26 1.34 23.65
N PRO A 4 -15.93 1.14 23.65
CA PRO A 4 -15.02 2.04 22.94
C PRO A 4 -15.32 2.06 21.44
N SER A 5 -15.13 3.22 20.81
CA SER A 5 -15.16 3.30 19.34
C SER A 5 -13.87 2.73 18.78
N LEU A 6 -13.98 1.67 18.00
CA LEU A 6 -12.84 1.02 17.34
C LEU A 6 -12.64 1.60 15.94
N THR A 7 -11.43 1.49 15.42
CA THR A 7 -11.06 1.91 14.06
C THR A 7 -10.24 0.81 13.40
N ILE A 8 -10.13 0.89 12.08
CA ILE A 8 -9.47 -0.10 11.22
C ILE A 8 -8.46 0.65 10.34
N GLY A 9 -7.27 0.09 10.19
CA GLY A 9 -6.29 0.47 9.15
C GLY A 9 -5.74 -0.81 8.54
N ILE A 10 -5.50 -0.80 7.23
CA ILE A 10 -4.99 -1.95 6.47
C ILE A 10 -3.66 -1.55 5.84
N GLU A 11 -2.67 -2.44 5.94
CA GLU A 11 -1.38 -2.33 5.27
C GLU A 11 -1.22 -3.55 4.35
N GLU A 12 -0.91 -3.31 3.08
CA GLU A 12 -0.68 -4.36 2.08
C GLU A 12 0.75 -4.28 1.56
N GLU A 13 1.46 -5.41 1.60
CA GLU A 13 2.83 -5.53 1.09
C GLU A 13 2.83 -6.32 -0.24
N TYR A 14 3.33 -5.68 -1.30
CA TYR A 14 3.38 -6.23 -2.64
C TYR A 14 4.82 -6.51 -3.07
N GLN A 15 5.05 -7.67 -3.68
CA GLN A 15 6.34 -8.00 -4.30
C GLN A 15 6.38 -7.48 -5.74
N VAL A 16 7.42 -6.71 -6.05
CA VAL A 16 7.68 -6.27 -7.43
C VAL A 16 8.40 -7.40 -8.14
N VAL A 17 7.76 -7.93 -9.17
CA VAL A 17 8.24 -9.08 -9.95
C VAL A 17 8.34 -8.73 -11.43
N ASP A 18 9.24 -9.40 -12.13
CA ASP A 18 9.26 -9.40 -13.59
C ASP A 18 8.02 -10.16 -14.12
N PRO A 19 7.19 -9.57 -14.98
CA PRO A 19 5.95 -10.20 -15.44
C PRO A 19 6.18 -11.42 -16.34
N ASN A 20 7.37 -11.57 -16.93
CA ASN A 20 7.70 -12.69 -17.81
C ASN A 20 8.41 -13.81 -17.07
N THR A 21 9.29 -13.49 -16.10
CA THR A 21 10.11 -14.49 -15.39
C THR A 21 9.63 -14.80 -13.97
N GLY A 22 8.86 -13.90 -13.35
CA GLY A 22 8.45 -14.00 -11.94
C GLY A 22 9.55 -13.69 -10.93
N GLU A 23 10.73 -13.27 -11.37
CA GLU A 23 11.85 -12.92 -10.48
C GLU A 23 11.63 -11.58 -9.79
N LEU A 24 12.11 -11.45 -8.56
CA LEU A 24 12.03 -10.20 -7.79
C LEU A 24 12.88 -9.10 -8.44
N ARG A 25 12.29 -7.92 -8.60
CA ARG A 25 12.96 -6.73 -9.16
C ARG A 25 13.15 -5.67 -8.07
N SER A 26 14.38 -5.23 -7.84
CA SER A 26 14.71 -4.17 -6.86
C SER A 26 14.47 -2.73 -7.35
N TYR A 27 13.71 -2.55 -8.43
CA TYR A 27 13.71 -1.33 -9.27
C TYR A 27 12.78 -0.21 -8.77
N ILE A 28 12.27 -0.31 -7.54
CA ILE A 28 11.29 0.61 -6.96
C ILE A 28 11.71 2.08 -7.05
N THR A 29 13.01 2.37 -6.95
CA THR A 29 13.51 3.75 -6.96
C THR A 29 13.22 4.50 -8.25
N GLN A 30 13.23 3.83 -9.42
CA GLN A 30 12.95 4.50 -10.69
C GLN A 30 11.44 4.69 -10.96
N ILE A 31 10.60 3.75 -10.52
CA ILE A 31 9.14 3.87 -10.62
C ILE A 31 8.62 5.04 -9.77
N LEU A 32 9.21 5.24 -8.59
CA LEU A 32 8.85 6.34 -7.68
C LEU A 32 9.17 7.73 -8.24
N GLU A 33 10.16 7.86 -9.13
CA GLU A 33 10.57 9.14 -9.73
C GLU A 33 9.70 9.54 -10.93
N GLU A 34 9.18 8.58 -11.69
CA GLU A 34 8.36 8.86 -12.88
C GLU A 34 6.85 9.02 -12.56
N ASP A 35 6.34 8.38 -11.50
CA ASP A 35 4.88 8.21 -11.28
C ASP A 35 4.28 9.04 -10.12
N HIS A 36 4.80 10.25 -9.92
CA HIS A 36 4.41 11.20 -8.85
C HIS A 36 2.93 11.65 -8.81
N ARG A 37 2.07 11.17 -9.73
CA ARG A 37 0.66 11.59 -9.83
C ARG A 37 -0.34 10.57 -9.28
N VAL A 38 -0.10 9.27 -9.44
CA VAL A 38 -0.98 8.22 -8.89
C VAL A 38 -0.64 7.91 -7.42
N LEU A 39 0.61 8.14 -7.02
CA LEU A 39 1.16 7.72 -5.72
C LEU A 39 0.82 8.63 -4.52
N ARG A 40 0.12 9.75 -4.70
CA ARG A 40 -0.20 10.67 -3.58
C ARG A 40 -1.45 10.29 -2.80
N GLU A 41 -2.29 9.41 -3.35
CA GLU A 41 -3.58 9.06 -2.75
C GLU A 41 -3.44 7.98 -1.67
N PHE A 42 -2.34 7.24 -1.66
CA PHE A 42 -2.03 6.17 -0.71
C PHE A 42 -0.72 6.44 0.04
N ASP A 43 -0.67 6.12 1.34
CA ASP A 43 0.56 6.19 2.11
C ASP A 43 1.52 5.07 1.62
N PHE A 44 2.47 5.45 0.76
CA PHE A 44 3.40 4.52 0.11
C PHE A 44 4.78 4.62 0.75
N LYS A 45 5.33 3.50 1.23
CA LYS A 45 6.65 3.46 1.88
C LYS A 45 7.54 2.36 1.29
N PRO A 46 8.72 2.71 0.74
CA PRO A 46 9.70 1.69 0.36
C PRO A 46 10.25 1.00 1.63
N LYS A 47 10.12 -0.33 1.70
CA LYS A 47 10.70 -1.14 2.78
C LYS A 47 12.18 -1.44 2.49
N MET A 48 12.94 -1.84 3.51
CA MET A 48 14.37 -2.22 3.44
C MET A 48 14.69 -3.27 2.35
N ARG A 49 13.67 -4.03 1.88
CA ARG A 49 13.75 -4.90 0.72
C ARG A 49 13.29 -4.12 -0.51
N GLN A 50 14.22 -3.73 -1.37
CA GLN A 50 13.98 -2.90 -2.56
C GLN A 50 13.00 -3.51 -3.60
N SER A 51 12.55 -4.75 -3.41
CA SER A 51 11.55 -5.42 -4.25
C SER A 51 10.17 -5.52 -3.58
N VAL A 52 9.92 -4.78 -2.50
CA VAL A 52 8.63 -4.76 -1.80
C VAL A 52 8.11 -3.34 -1.68
N VAL A 53 6.86 -3.17 -2.07
CA VAL A 53 6.04 -1.96 -1.89
C VAL A 53 5.09 -2.17 -0.72
N GLU A 54 4.87 -1.14 0.09
CA GLU A 54 3.77 -1.09 1.07
C GLU A 54 2.76 -0.01 0.66
N ILE A 55 1.47 -0.34 0.75
CA ILE A 55 0.33 0.55 0.57
C ILE A 55 -0.51 0.54 1.85
N GLY A 56 -0.82 1.71 2.39
CA GLY A 56 -1.68 1.85 3.58
C GLY A 56 -3.00 2.56 3.29
N THR A 57 -4.08 2.12 3.95
CA THR A 57 -5.36 2.85 3.97
C THR A 57 -5.32 3.97 5.02
N LYS A 58 -6.23 4.94 4.89
CA LYS A 58 -6.53 5.84 6.00
C LYS A 58 -7.17 5.08 7.17
N VAL A 59 -7.24 5.73 8.33
CA VAL A 59 -7.97 5.22 9.50
C VAL A 59 -9.48 5.25 9.20
N CYS A 60 -10.09 4.07 9.15
CA CYS A 60 -11.50 3.85 8.84
C CYS A 60 -12.30 3.52 10.09
N ARG A 61 -13.59 3.86 10.12
CA ARG A 61 -14.52 3.51 11.21
C ARG A 61 -15.26 2.21 10.97
N THR A 62 -15.41 1.80 9.71
CA THR A 62 -16.11 0.57 9.34
C THR A 62 -15.31 -0.24 8.32
N ALA A 63 -15.61 -1.55 8.24
CA ALA A 63 -15.01 -2.41 7.22
C ALA A 63 -15.45 -2.04 5.80
N ALA A 64 -16.63 -1.43 5.63
CA ALA A 64 -17.09 -0.92 4.34
C ALA A 64 -16.23 0.26 3.88
N GLU A 65 -15.99 1.24 4.77
CA GLU A 65 -15.06 2.35 4.48
C GLU A 65 -13.65 1.85 4.13
N ALA A 66 -13.15 0.86 4.88
CA ALA A 66 -11.85 0.26 4.59
C ALA A 66 -11.82 -0.46 3.23
N ARG A 67 -12.93 -1.06 2.80
CA ARG A 67 -13.04 -1.69 1.48
C ARG A 67 -13.08 -0.65 0.37
N ASP A 68 -13.79 0.45 0.56
CA ASP A 68 -13.89 1.53 -0.43
C ASP A 68 -12.55 2.25 -0.61
N GLU A 69 -11.74 2.36 0.43
CA GLU A 69 -10.38 2.91 0.31
C GLU A 69 -9.41 1.97 -0.43
N LEU A 70 -9.71 0.67 -0.59
CA LEU A 70 -8.84 -0.31 -1.28
C LEU A 70 -9.14 -0.47 -2.79
N VAL A 71 -10.27 0.03 -3.30
CA VAL A 71 -10.79 -0.24 -4.66
C VAL A 71 -10.86 1.04 -5.47
#